data_AF-A0A944D117-F1
#
_entry.id   AF-A0A944D117-F1
#
_cell.length_a   1.000
_cell.length_b   1.000
_cell.length_c   1.000
_cell.angle_alpha   90.00
_cell.angle_beta   90.00
_cell.angle_gamma   90.00
#
_symmetry.space_group_name_H-M   'P 1'
#
loop_
_entity.id
_entity.type
_entity.pdbx_description
1 polymer ?
#
loop_
_entity_poly.entity_id
_entity_poly.type
_entity_poly.pdbx_seq_one_letter_code
_entity_poly.pdbx_strand_id
1 'polypeptide(L)'
;MIKRFLLQFGVIFAFLISLSAQANYPDAPQPFRYVSDYTQTLSQSAHQQLEKALVTYGTKTSSQIAVVIVPTTNGEDVADYSFNLFNKWGIGRKKENNGVLLLVAKDDHKLF
;
A
#
# COMPACT_ATOMS: atom_id res chain seq x y z
N MET A 1 23.81 -33.20 29.16
CA MET A 1 23.93 -31.73 28.96
C MET A 1 23.73 -31.31 27.51
N ILE A 2 24.43 -31.90 26.54
CA ILE A 2 24.42 -31.49 25.11
C ILE A 2 23.02 -31.53 24.46
N LYS A 3 22.19 -32.56 24.75
CA LYS A 3 20.82 -32.68 24.19
C LYS A 3 19.86 -31.55 24.63
N ARG A 4 20.03 -31.04 25.86
CA ARG A 4 19.24 -29.88 26.36
C ARG A 4 19.68 -28.58 25.69
N PHE A 5 20.98 -28.45 25.40
CA PHE A 5 21.54 -27.30 24.68
C PHE A 5 21.08 -27.25 23.22
N LEU A 6 21.04 -28.40 22.54
CA LEU A 6 20.54 -28.51 21.16
C LEU A 6 19.03 -28.22 21.07
N LEU A 7 18.24 -28.65 22.06
CA LEU A 7 16.81 -28.36 22.12
C LEU A 7 16.54 -26.86 22.32
N GLN A 8 17.31 -26.20 23.19
CA GLN A 8 17.21 -24.75 23.43
C GLN A 8 17.67 -23.92 22.22
N PHE A 9 18.75 -24.32 21.55
CA PHE A 9 19.20 -23.68 20.31
C PHE A 9 18.16 -23.79 19.19
N GLY A 10 17.49 -24.94 19.06
CA GLY A 10 16.41 -25.14 18.10
C GLY A 10 15.18 -24.26 18.35
N VAL A 11 14.81 -24.03 19.62
CA VAL A 11 13.68 -23.15 19.99
C VAL A 11 14.01 -21.68 19.72
N ILE A 12 15.24 -21.23 20.00
CA ILE A 12 15.68 -19.85 19.70
C ILE A 12 15.73 -19.61 18.18
N PHE A 13 16.22 -20.58 17.41
CA PHE A 13 16.26 -20.49 15.95
C PHE A 13 14.85 -20.45 15.33
N ALA A 14 13.91 -21.24 15.84
CA ALA A 14 12.51 -21.21 15.41
C ALA A 14 11.82 -19.87 15.72
N PHE A 15 12.17 -19.21 16.83
CA PHE A 15 11.63 -17.91 17.19
C PHE A 15 12.15 -16.76 16.31
N LEU A 16 13.38 -16.88 15.80
CA LEU A 16 13.99 -15.89 14.90
C LEU A 16 13.41 -15.92 13.48
N ILE A 17 12.86 -17.05 13.03
CA ILE A 17 12.24 -17.19 11.70
C ILE A 17 10.83 -16.56 11.67
N SER A 18 10.17 -16.40 12.83
CA SER A 18 8.80 -15.87 12.90
C SER A 18 8.68 -14.34 12.79
N LEU A 19 9.80 -13.60 12.71
CA LEU A 19 9.80 -12.13 12.71
C LEU A 19 10.07 -11.49 11.35
N SER A 20 9.84 -12.20 10.24
CA SER A 20 9.72 -11.55 8.94
C SER A 20 8.26 -11.15 8.70
N ALA A 21 7.85 -10.00 9.22
CA ALA A 21 6.60 -9.36 8.81
C ALA A 21 6.75 -8.92 7.35
N GLN A 22 6.23 -9.71 6.41
CA GLN A 22 6.07 -9.24 5.04
C GLN A 22 5.02 -8.13 5.04
N ALA A 23 5.39 -6.95 4.53
CA ALA A 23 4.44 -5.89 4.27
C ALA A 23 3.33 -6.42 3.35
N ASN A 24 2.11 -6.45 3.86
CA ASN A 24 0.96 -6.92 3.11
C ASN A 24 0.31 -5.74 2.38
N TYR A 25 0.77 -5.49 1.14
CA TYR A 25 0.20 -4.46 0.28
C TYR A 25 -1.14 -4.92 -0.31
N PRO A 26 -2.20 -4.10 -0.28
CA PRO A 26 -3.44 -4.44 -0.95
C PRO A 26 -3.22 -4.66 -2.44
N ASP A 27 -4.01 -5.54 -3.05
CA ASP A 27 -4.02 -5.70 -4.50
C ASP A 27 -4.78 -4.56 -5.17
N ALA A 28 -4.31 -4.18 -6.35
CA ALA A 28 -5.00 -3.19 -7.17
C ALA A 28 -6.41 -3.69 -7.52
N PRO A 29 -7.44 -2.85 -7.41
CA PRO A 29 -8.80 -3.24 -7.80
C PRO A 29 -8.85 -3.62 -9.28
N GLN A 30 -9.71 -4.57 -9.61
CA GLN A 30 -9.98 -5.03 -10.97
C GLN A 30 -11.48 -4.85 -11.27
N PRO A 31 -11.89 -3.94 -12.18
CA PRO A 31 -11.03 -3.03 -12.96
C PRO A 31 -10.35 -1.96 -12.09
N PHE A 32 -9.25 -1.39 -12.60
CA PHE A 32 -8.50 -0.33 -11.90
C PHE A 32 -9.40 0.84 -11.49
N ARG A 33 -9.18 1.36 -10.28
CA ARG A 33 -9.87 2.52 -9.70
C ARG A 33 -8.85 3.53 -9.24
N TYR A 34 -9.17 4.81 -9.41
CA TYR A 34 -8.28 5.91 -9.03
C TYR A 34 -8.35 6.20 -7.52
N VAL A 35 -9.40 5.75 -6.82
CA VAL A 35 -9.57 5.90 -5.38
C VAL A 35 -9.87 4.54 -4.75
N SER A 36 -8.96 4.08 -3.89
CA SER A 36 -9.13 2.86 -3.10
C SER A 36 -9.08 3.20 -1.61
N ASP A 37 -10.23 3.13 -0.94
CA ASP A 37 -10.33 3.41 0.49
C ASP A 37 -10.65 2.13 1.26
N TYR A 38 -9.62 1.55 1.88
CA TYR A 38 -9.71 0.33 2.69
C TYR A 38 -10.10 0.61 4.15
N THR A 39 -10.40 1.87 4.48
CA THR A 39 -10.71 2.33 5.84
C THR A 39 -12.13 2.88 5.99
N GLN A 40 -12.87 2.99 4.88
CA GLN A 40 -14.19 3.62 4.81
C GLN A 40 -14.20 5.04 5.41
N THR A 41 -13.10 5.77 5.22
CA THR A 41 -12.94 7.16 5.69
C THR A 41 -13.78 8.13 4.85
N LEU A 42 -13.89 7.88 3.55
CA LEU A 42 -14.67 8.70 2.64
C LEU A 42 -16.14 8.27 2.67
N SER A 43 -17.05 9.26 2.70
CA SER A 43 -18.45 9.00 2.38
C SER A 43 -18.58 8.51 0.94
N GLN A 44 -19.66 7.78 0.64
CA GLN A 44 -19.91 7.29 -0.72
C GLN A 44 -19.92 8.42 -1.76
N SER A 45 -20.50 9.58 -1.41
CA SER A 45 -20.54 10.74 -2.30
C SER A 45 -19.15 11.35 -2.50
N ALA A 46 -18.34 11.46 -1.45
CA ALA A 46 -16.97 11.97 -1.54
C ALA A 46 -16.07 11.05 -2.37
N HIS A 47 -16.18 9.73 -2.16
CA HIS A 47 -15.46 8.72 -2.94
C HIS A 47 -15.78 8.84 -4.43
N GLN A 48 -17.07 8.90 -4.78
CA GLN A 48 -17.51 9.01 -6.18
C GLN A 48 -17.10 10.34 -6.83
N GLN A 49 -17.17 11.45 -6.08
CA GLN A 49 -16.74 12.76 -6.58
C GLN A 49 -15.23 12.78 -6.86
N LEU A 50 -14.43 12.24 -5.95
CA LEU A 50 -12.98 12.17 -6.11
C LEU A 50 -12.59 11.26 -7.27
N GLU A 51 -13.18 10.06 -7.35
CA GLU A 51 -12.96 9.13 -8.47
C GLU A 51 -13.26 9.82 -9.81
N LYS A 52 -14.41 10.49 -9.93
CA LYS A 52 -14.80 11.20 -11.14
C LYS A 52 -13.84 12.33 -11.48
N ALA A 53 -13.36 13.07 -10.49
CA ALA A 53 -12.40 14.14 -10.68
C ALA A 53 -11.07 13.60 -11.23
N LEU A 54 -10.53 12.52 -10.64
CA LEU A 54 -9.27 11.90 -11.06
C LEU A 54 -9.37 11.27 -12.46
N VAL A 55 -10.47 10.60 -12.78
CA VAL A 55 -10.76 10.11 -14.14
C VAL A 55 -10.77 11.27 -15.14
N THR A 56 -11.49 12.35 -14.82
CA THR A 56 -11.58 13.52 -15.71
C THR A 56 -10.22 14.18 -15.92
N TYR A 57 -9.42 14.28 -14.85
CA TYR A 57 -8.06 14.82 -14.93
C TYR A 57 -7.15 13.96 -15.80
N GLY A 58 -7.20 12.63 -15.63
CA GLY A 58 -6.38 11.71 -16.41
C GLY A 58 -6.75 11.64 -17.89
N THR A 59 -8.03 11.86 -18.23
CA THR A 59 -8.46 12.03 -19.62
C THR A 59 -7.94 13.33 -20.24
N LYS A 60 -7.82 14.41 -19.47
CA LYS A 60 -7.38 15.73 -19.96
C LYS A 60 -5.87 15.88 -20.09
N THR A 61 -5.11 15.24 -19.19
CA THR A 61 -3.66 15.49 -19.03
C THR A 61 -2.80 14.29 -19.36
N SER A 62 -3.43 13.16 -19.66
CA SER A 62 -2.81 11.85 -19.70
C SER A 62 -2.24 11.37 -18.35
N SER A 63 -2.20 12.15 -17.26
CA SER A 63 -1.64 11.68 -16.00
C SER A 63 -2.52 10.62 -15.31
N GLN A 64 -1.91 9.74 -14.50
CA GLN A 64 -2.63 8.76 -13.70
C GLN A 64 -2.35 9.00 -12.22
N ILE A 65 -3.30 9.62 -11.53
CA ILE A 65 -3.21 9.89 -10.09
C ILE A 65 -4.07 8.88 -9.34
N ALA A 66 -3.45 7.98 -8.57
CA ALA A 66 -4.17 7.08 -7.68
C ALA A 66 -4.13 7.61 -6.24
N VAL A 67 -5.23 7.44 -5.51
CA VAL A 67 -5.36 7.72 -4.09
C VAL A 67 -5.66 6.42 -3.37
N VAL A 68 -4.82 6.05 -2.42
CA VAL A 68 -4.98 4.82 -1.65
C VAL A 68 -4.98 5.14 -0.15
N ILE A 69 -6.06 4.76 0.53
CA ILE A 69 -6.22 4.95 1.98
C ILE A 69 -6.16 3.57 2.64
N VAL A 70 -5.12 3.33 3.43
CA VAL A 70 -4.90 2.11 4.20
C VAL A 70 -4.96 2.43 5.70
N PRO A 71 -5.32 1.45 6.55
CA PRO A 71 -5.32 1.68 7.99
C PRO A 71 -3.91 1.99 8.50
N THR A 72 -2.92 1.15 8.17
CA THR A 72 -1.53 1.28 8.64
C THR A 72 -0.56 0.72 7.61
N THR A 73 0.69 1.19 7.67
CA THR A 73 1.86 0.63 6.97
C THR A 73 2.49 -0.54 7.74
N ASN A 74 1.95 -0.91 8.90
CA ASN A 74 2.48 -1.94 9.80
C ASN A 74 3.94 -1.67 10.22
N GLY A 75 4.31 -0.39 10.36
CA GLY A 75 5.64 0.03 10.81
C GLY A 75 6.67 0.21 9.69
N GLU A 76 6.31 -0.03 8.43
CA GLU A 76 7.12 0.37 7.28
C GLU A 76 7.21 1.92 7.19
N ASP A 77 8.30 2.45 6.63
CA ASP A 77 8.32 3.87 6.29
C ASP A 77 7.26 4.19 5.24
N VAL A 78 6.56 5.32 5.37
CA VAL A 78 5.44 5.64 4.48
C VAL A 78 5.90 5.89 3.05
N ALA A 79 7.12 6.40 2.84
CA ALA A 79 7.68 6.61 1.51
C ALA A 79 8.01 5.26 0.86
N ASP A 80 8.65 4.36 1.60
CA ASP A 80 8.98 3.01 1.12
C ASP A 80 7.72 2.21 0.79
N TYR A 81 6.72 2.23 1.69
CA TYR A 81 5.43 1.57 1.45
C TYR A 81 4.76 2.13 0.19
N SER A 82 4.75 3.45 0.02
CA SER A 82 4.16 4.11 -1.15
C SER A 82 4.87 3.72 -2.43
N PHE A 83 6.21 3.71 -2.43
CA PHE A 83 7.00 3.33 -3.59
C PHE A 83 6.78 1.86 -3.97
N ASN A 84 6.76 0.97 -2.98
CA ASN A 84 6.50 -0.46 -3.18
C ASN A 84 5.09 -0.71 -3.72
N LEU A 85 4.08 -0.02 -3.16
CA LEU A 85 2.70 -0.10 -3.65
C LEU A 85 2.57 0.46 -5.07
N PHE A 86 3.19 1.60 -5.35
CA PHE A 86 3.21 2.22 -6.68
C PHE A 86 3.73 1.26 -7.75
N ASN A 87 4.86 0.60 -7.47
CA ASN A 87 5.45 -0.38 -8.36
C ASN A 87 4.59 -1.65 -8.48
N LYS A 88 4.07 -2.17 -7.36
CA LYS A 88 3.19 -3.35 -7.34
C LYS A 88 1.95 -3.13 -8.20
N TRP A 89 1.35 -1.94 -8.11
CA TRP A 89 0.13 -1.60 -8.86
C TRP A 89 0.42 -1.17 -10.31
N GLY A 90 1.68 -0.89 -10.64
CA GLY A 90 2.05 -0.39 -11.96
C GLY A 90 1.36 0.94 -12.29
N ILE A 91 1.33 1.86 -11.31
CA ILE A 91 0.67 3.16 -11.46
C ILE A 91 1.44 4.01 -12.49
N GLY A 92 0.71 4.56 -13.46
CA GLY A 92 1.27 5.31 -14.58
C GLY A 92 1.16 4.52 -15.88
N ARG A 93 1.17 5.23 -17.01
CA ARG A 93 1.19 4.56 -18.31
C ARG A 93 2.60 4.16 -18.67
N LYS A 94 2.77 2.90 -19.12
CA LYS A 94 4.08 2.25 -19.40
C LYS A 94 5.08 3.08 -20.21
N LYS A 95 4.62 4.04 -21.02
CA LYS A 95 5.48 4.87 -21.89
C LYS A 95 5.52 6.35 -21.48
N GLU A 96 4.67 6.77 -20.57
CA GLU A 96 4.44 8.19 -20.29
C GLU A 96 4.98 8.63 -18.93
N ASN A 97 5.37 7.69 -18.05
CA ASN A 97 5.94 7.97 -16.72
C ASN A 97 5.20 9.06 -15.94
N ASN A 98 3.86 9.03 -16.03
CA ASN A 98 2.96 10.08 -15.53
C ASN A 98 2.05 9.57 -14.41
N GLY A 99 2.53 8.55 -13.71
CA GLY A 99 1.88 8.00 -12.53
C GLY A 99 2.20 8.82 -11.28
N VAL A 100 1.18 9.06 -10.45
CA VAL A 100 1.31 9.61 -9.10
C VAL A 100 0.48 8.75 -8.17
N LEU A 101 1.02 8.41 -7.01
CA LEU A 101 0.28 7.81 -5.91
C LEU A 101 0.24 8.81 -4.76
N LEU A 102 -0.96 9.04 -4.21
CA LEU A 102 -1.16 9.64 -2.91
C LEU A 102 -1.56 8.53 -1.93
N LEU A 103 -0.70 8.22 -0.98
CA LEU A 103 -0.97 7.25 0.07
C LEU A 103 -1.39 7.97 1.36
N VAL A 104 -2.47 7.51 1.97
CA VAL A 104 -2.89 7.89 3.31
C VAL A 104 -2.83 6.65 4.21
N ALA A 105 -1.91 6.63 5.17
CA ALA A 105 -1.88 5.64 6.24
C ALA A 105 -2.60 6.23 7.46
N LYS A 106 -3.90 5.95 7.54
CA LYS A 106 -4.86 6.68 8.38
C LYS A 106 -4.53 6.60 9.87
N ASP A 107 -4.34 5.39 10.38
CA ASP A 107 -4.11 5.13 11.81
C ASP A 107 -2.66 5.46 12.21
N ASP A 108 -1.74 5.49 11.24
CA ASP A 108 -0.36 5.93 11.43
C ASP A 108 -0.22 7.47 11.40
N HIS A 109 -1.27 8.19 10.98
CA HIS A 109 -1.26 9.63 10.71
C HIS A 109 -0.14 10.07 9.75
N LYS A 110 0.14 9.25 8.73
CA LYS A 110 1.16 9.53 7.71
C LYS A 110 0.55 9.70 6.32
N LEU A 111 1.19 10.54 5.52
CA LEU A 111 0.85 10.82 4.13
C LEU A 111 2.13 10.83 3.30
N PHE A 112 2.07 10.31 2.08
CA PHE A 112 3.13 10.43 1.08
C PHE A 112 2.56 10.54 -0.33
#